data_AF-A0A1F9RDI7-F1
#
_entry.id   AF-A0A1F9RDI7-F1
#
_cell.length_a   1.000
_cell.length_b   1.000
_cell.length_c   1.000
_cell.angle_alpha   90.00
_cell.angle_beta   90.00
_cell.angle_gamma   90.00
#
_symmetry.space_group_name_H-M   'P 1'
#
loop_
_entity.id
_entity.type
_entity.pdbx_description
1 polymer ?
#
loop_
_entity_poly.entity_id
_entity_poly.type
_entity_poly.pdbx_seq_one_letter_code
_entity_poly.pdbx_strand_id
1 'polypeptide(L)'
;MLALFATHPASAGTALDSLSVLAPEAPAAAPAPKAELKEWTVMVYMNGKSNIEPFALTDLNRFETAGSGPNVNIVAEIGRSKGLDNDTTADGDWAGVRRYFVTKDADPDHIASPLLADLGSPDMGDWKEAAAFVKWAKAAYPAKKYAFVIWDHGWGWLDPVKPGQNPMDDEKSISHDFVTGNYIGTRQMGKIFREAGKVDLYVSMACFMQMAEVAYEIKDGADVIVGAEEVIQLPSLNWEGFLAALAADPGASPEKAGVYLVDTFKEMYSRPEMQDLLQQGGYGTQLSAIRGAKMRGLAARLKTWYQLAMAADDRAALARAKAEVVRFEIGDPSTDPDKRVAFYGDLSHFVELAGRYADKARPGAGKAAAAGRSLNRFIASELVIRNAALGKDRTGKDFSSVKGLAINIPGKPGTLIEYYPTYDRLFFAQDSGWGEFMKYLDAIENR
;
A
#
# COMPACT_ATOMS: atom_id res chain seq x y z
N MET A 1 -33.89 -43.36 15.49
CA MET A 1 -34.58 -44.42 14.73
C MET A 1 -36.03 -43.98 14.47
N LEU A 2 -36.75 -44.72 13.63
CA LEU A 2 -38.12 -44.48 13.15
C LEU A 2 -39.08 -44.05 14.30
N ALA A 3 -39.99 -43.08 14.14
CA ALA A 3 -41.02 -42.86 13.10
C ALA A 3 -42.24 -43.81 13.24
N LEU A 4 -43.45 -43.24 13.21
CA LEU A 4 -44.73 -43.93 13.45
C LEU A 4 -45.72 -43.76 12.28
N PHE A 5 -46.83 -44.50 12.34
CA PHE A 5 -47.80 -44.71 11.24
C PHE A 5 -48.98 -43.72 11.20
N ALA A 6 -49.78 -43.82 10.11
CA ALA A 6 -51.24 -43.57 10.03
C ALA A 6 -51.71 -42.09 9.97
N THR A 7 -52.85 -41.71 9.36
CA THR A 7 -53.92 -42.43 8.60
C THR A 7 -54.74 -41.48 7.70
N HIS A 8 -55.49 -42.02 6.72
CA HIS A 8 -56.67 -41.39 6.05
C HIS A 8 -57.96 -41.66 6.88
N PRO A 9 -59.19 -41.14 6.56
CA PRO A 9 -59.68 -40.34 5.41
C PRO A 9 -60.32 -38.99 5.92
N ALA A 10 -61.36 -38.30 5.37
CA ALA A 10 -62.30 -38.56 4.27
C ALA A 10 -62.99 -37.28 3.67
N SER A 11 -63.17 -37.31 2.34
CA SER A 11 -64.35 -36.91 1.53
C SER A 11 -65.52 -36.10 2.12
N ALA A 12 -65.86 -34.96 1.48
CA ALA A 12 -67.15 -34.72 0.80
C ALA A 12 -67.16 -33.38 0.00
N GLY A 13 -67.96 -33.29 -1.08
CA GLY A 13 -68.26 -32.04 -1.82
C GLY A 13 -67.84 -32.04 -3.30
N THR A 14 -68.67 -31.50 -4.21
CA THR A 14 -68.57 -31.68 -5.67
C THR A 14 -68.82 -30.41 -6.51
N ALA A 15 -68.14 -30.32 -7.66
CA ALA A 15 -68.36 -29.40 -8.80
C ALA A 15 -68.14 -27.89 -8.52
N LEU A 16 -67.31 -27.18 -9.29
CA LEU A 16 -67.54 -26.81 -10.70
C LEU A 16 -66.23 -26.46 -11.45
N ASP A 17 -66.35 -26.35 -12.78
CA ASP A 17 -65.50 -25.63 -13.76
C ASP A 17 -63.97 -25.74 -13.72
N SER A 18 -63.42 -26.48 -14.68
CA SER A 18 -61.97 -26.58 -14.97
C SER A 18 -61.61 -26.30 -16.43
N LEU A 19 -62.10 -25.19 -17.00
CA LEU A 19 -61.62 -24.66 -18.28
C LEU A 19 -60.28 -23.93 -18.09
N SER A 20 -59.18 -24.68 -18.16
CA SER A 20 -57.83 -24.13 -18.16
C SER A 20 -57.55 -23.39 -19.48
N VAL A 21 -57.50 -22.06 -19.42
CA VAL A 21 -56.96 -21.24 -20.51
C VAL A 21 -55.44 -21.33 -20.47
N LEU A 22 -54.83 -21.90 -21.51
CA LEU A 22 -53.38 -21.87 -21.71
C LEU A 22 -52.95 -20.42 -21.95
N ALA A 23 -52.31 -19.81 -20.96
CA ALA A 23 -51.62 -18.54 -21.14
C ALA A 23 -50.42 -18.75 -22.08
N PRO A 24 -50.16 -17.83 -23.03
CA PRO A 24 -48.98 -17.92 -23.88
C PRO A 24 -47.71 -17.75 -23.04
N GLU A 25 -46.67 -18.54 -23.31
CA GLU A 25 -45.36 -18.34 -22.71
C GLU A 25 -44.83 -16.95 -23.06
N ALA A 26 -44.37 -16.21 -22.03
CA ALA A 26 -43.68 -14.96 -22.25
C ALA A 26 -42.37 -15.22 -23.01
N PRO A 27 -42.04 -14.45 -24.06
CA PRO A 27 -40.82 -14.65 -24.82
C PRO A 27 -39.61 -14.50 -23.89
N ALA A 28 -38.71 -15.49 -23.92
CA ALA A 28 -37.50 -15.48 -23.11
C ALA A 28 -36.71 -14.19 -23.36
N ALA A 29 -36.41 -13.45 -22.28
CA ALA A 29 -35.68 -12.20 -22.38
C ALA A 29 -34.32 -12.44 -23.05
N ALA A 30 -34.04 -11.67 -24.11
CA ALA A 30 -32.72 -11.70 -24.74
C ALA A 30 -31.65 -11.37 -23.68
N PRO A 31 -30.47 -12.04 -23.72
CA PRO A 31 -29.41 -11.77 -22.76
C PRO A 31 -29.04 -10.29 -22.84
N ALA A 32 -29.08 -9.59 -21.71
CA ALA A 32 -28.75 -8.18 -21.64
C ALA A 32 -27.36 -7.93 -22.26
N PRO A 33 -27.20 -6.86 -23.06
CA PRO A 33 -25.93 -6.58 -23.73
C PRO A 33 -24.82 -6.48 -22.67
N LYS A 34 -23.86 -7.41 -22.75
CA LYS A 34 -22.78 -7.53 -21.77
C LYS A 34 -21.96 -6.23 -21.82
N ALA A 35 -22.01 -5.46 -20.74
CA ALA A 35 -21.40 -4.14 -20.68
C ALA A 35 -19.94 -4.18 -21.15
N GLU A 36 -19.58 -3.28 -22.06
CA GLU A 36 -18.27 -3.28 -22.68
C GLU A 36 -17.19 -2.97 -21.63
N LEU A 37 -16.18 -3.84 -21.53
CA LEU A 37 -15.13 -3.71 -20.54
C LEU A 37 -14.25 -2.50 -20.88
N LYS A 38 -14.26 -1.49 -20.01
CA LYS A 38 -13.28 -0.40 -20.06
C LYS A 38 -11.87 -0.95 -19.92
N GLU A 39 -10.87 -0.20 -20.38
CA GLU A 39 -9.47 -0.62 -20.27
C GLU A 39 -8.98 -0.65 -18.83
N TRP A 40 -9.47 0.27 -17.99
CA TRP A 40 -9.10 0.41 -16.59
C TRP A 40 -10.29 0.74 -15.69
N THR A 41 -10.26 0.22 -14.46
CA THR A 41 -11.02 0.75 -13.31
C THR A 41 -10.03 1.09 -12.20
N VAL A 42 -10.00 2.35 -11.79
CA VAL A 42 -9.27 2.87 -10.64
C VAL A 42 -10.20 2.89 -9.43
N MET A 43 -9.77 2.27 -8.34
CA MET A 43 -10.54 2.07 -7.12
C MET A 43 -9.77 2.72 -5.97
N VAL A 44 -10.29 3.81 -5.41
CA VAL A 44 -9.62 4.58 -4.35
C VAL A 44 -10.35 4.37 -3.03
N TYR A 45 -9.64 3.87 -2.02
CA TYR A 45 -10.15 3.64 -0.67
C TYR A 45 -9.48 4.66 0.27
N MET A 46 -10.24 5.65 0.73
CA MET A 46 -9.76 6.86 1.39
C MET A 46 -10.27 6.91 2.82
N ASN A 47 -9.46 6.42 3.76
CA ASN A 47 -9.85 6.42 5.16
C ASN A 47 -9.60 7.79 5.81
N GLY A 48 -10.41 8.78 5.46
CA GLY A 48 -10.43 10.09 6.10
C GLY A 48 -11.09 10.08 7.50
N LYS A 49 -11.31 8.93 8.15
CA LYS A 49 -11.81 8.86 9.53
C LYS A 49 -10.66 9.04 10.53
N SER A 50 -9.77 9.99 10.24
CA SER A 50 -8.46 10.19 10.87
C SER A 50 -8.13 11.69 10.89
N ASN A 51 -7.03 12.08 11.54
CA ASN A 51 -6.62 13.50 11.64
C ASN A 51 -6.13 14.14 10.32
N ILE A 52 -6.30 13.46 9.18
CA ILE A 52 -5.96 13.96 7.84
C ILE A 52 -7.20 14.09 6.93
N GLU A 53 -8.41 14.01 7.49
CA GLU A 53 -9.70 14.17 6.78
C GLU A 53 -9.75 15.28 5.71
N PRO A 54 -9.28 16.53 5.95
CA PRO A 54 -9.37 17.59 4.94
C PRO A 54 -8.59 17.27 3.67
N PHE A 55 -7.48 16.53 3.79
CA PHE A 55 -6.66 16.12 2.65
C PHE A 55 -7.30 14.99 1.85
N ALA A 56 -8.20 14.20 2.45
CA ALA A 56 -9.00 13.22 1.70
C ALA A 56 -10.02 13.91 0.79
N LEU A 57 -10.61 15.03 1.24
CA LEU A 57 -11.46 15.88 0.41
C LEU A 57 -10.63 16.51 -0.73
N THR A 58 -9.48 17.11 -0.40
CA THR A 58 -8.59 17.71 -1.42
C THR A 58 -8.15 16.70 -2.48
N ASP A 59 -7.70 15.50 -2.10
CA ASP A 59 -7.32 14.48 -3.08
C ASP A 59 -8.52 13.93 -3.88
N LEU A 60 -9.75 13.97 -3.34
CA LEU A 60 -10.95 13.60 -4.09
C LEU A 60 -11.25 14.60 -5.22
N ASN A 61 -11.25 15.89 -4.92
CA ASN A 61 -11.41 16.95 -5.92
C ASN A 61 -10.28 16.91 -6.97
N ARG A 62 -9.07 16.47 -6.58
CA ARG A 62 -7.96 16.24 -7.51
C ARG A 62 -8.19 15.06 -8.46
N PHE A 63 -8.91 14.00 -8.06
CA PHE A 63 -9.38 12.99 -9.02
C PHE A 63 -10.44 13.54 -9.98
N GLU A 64 -11.31 14.45 -9.52
CA GLU A 64 -12.35 15.10 -10.33
C GLU A 64 -11.77 16.03 -11.42
N THR A 65 -10.55 16.53 -11.26
CA THR A 65 -9.84 17.23 -12.34
C THR A 65 -9.70 16.39 -13.63
N ALA A 66 -9.72 15.06 -13.53
CA ALA A 66 -9.65 14.14 -14.67
C ALA A 66 -10.96 13.38 -14.88
N GLY A 67 -11.53 12.82 -13.81
CA GLY A 67 -12.79 12.09 -13.79
C GLY A 67 -12.82 10.77 -14.58
N SER A 68 -13.93 10.05 -14.44
CA SER A 68 -14.22 8.87 -15.26
C SER A 68 -14.49 9.24 -16.72
N GLY A 69 -13.86 8.52 -17.66
CA GLY A 69 -13.98 8.74 -19.10
C GLY A 69 -14.44 7.49 -19.86
N PRO A 70 -14.40 7.49 -21.21
CA PRO A 70 -14.81 6.34 -22.02
C PRO A 70 -14.02 5.06 -21.72
N ASN A 71 -12.70 5.18 -21.49
CA ASN A 71 -11.79 4.05 -21.35
C ASN A 71 -11.38 3.74 -19.89
N VAL A 72 -11.71 4.63 -18.94
CA VAL A 72 -11.31 4.53 -17.53
C VAL A 72 -12.53 4.78 -16.64
N ASN A 73 -12.78 3.90 -15.66
CA ASN A 73 -13.62 4.22 -14.50
C ASN A 73 -12.74 4.71 -13.36
N ILE A 74 -13.24 5.65 -12.57
CA ILE A 74 -12.67 6.04 -11.29
C ILE A 74 -13.80 5.98 -10.27
N VAL A 75 -13.62 5.19 -9.21
CA VAL A 75 -14.57 5.09 -8.09
C VAL A 75 -13.83 5.29 -6.78
N ALA A 76 -14.43 6.09 -5.90
CA ALA A 76 -13.88 6.38 -4.58
C ALA A 76 -14.82 5.84 -3.50
N GLU A 77 -14.23 5.35 -2.41
CA GLU A 77 -14.90 5.11 -1.13
C GLU A 77 -14.15 5.90 -0.07
N ILE A 78 -14.81 6.91 0.48
CA ILE A 78 -14.21 7.91 1.36
C ILE A 78 -14.93 7.92 2.70
N GLY A 79 -14.15 7.81 3.77
CA GLY A 79 -14.60 7.95 5.15
C GLY A 79 -14.37 9.36 5.69
N ARG A 80 -15.26 9.77 6.60
CA ARG A 80 -15.20 11.04 7.35
C ARG A 80 -15.67 10.85 8.79
N SER A 81 -15.20 11.71 9.66
CA SER A 81 -15.40 11.72 11.10
C SER A 81 -16.12 13.00 11.57
N LYS A 82 -16.14 13.24 12.89
CA LYS A 82 -16.35 14.55 13.52
C LYS A 82 -15.64 14.57 14.87
N GLY A 83 -15.19 15.73 15.32
CA GLY A 83 -14.57 15.93 16.63
C GLY A 83 -13.21 15.25 16.80
N LEU A 84 -12.55 14.86 15.72
CA LEU A 84 -11.13 14.50 15.72
C LEU A 84 -10.26 15.75 15.58
N ASP A 85 -8.96 15.62 15.85
CA ASP A 85 -8.00 16.66 15.49
C ASP A 85 -8.04 16.93 13.98
N ASN A 86 -8.03 18.20 13.57
CA ASN A 86 -8.09 18.63 12.15
C ASN A 86 -9.41 18.27 11.41
N ASP A 87 -10.51 18.08 12.14
CA ASP A 87 -11.89 18.01 11.63
C ASP A 87 -12.29 19.25 10.79
N THR A 88 -13.21 19.09 9.83
CA THR A 88 -13.59 20.14 8.86
C THR A 88 -15.07 20.13 8.49
N THR A 89 -15.69 21.31 8.44
CA THR A 89 -17.10 21.47 8.03
C THR A 89 -17.30 21.54 6.52
N ALA A 90 -16.25 21.30 5.72
CA ALA A 90 -16.30 21.24 4.26
C ALA A 90 -17.31 20.19 3.74
N ASP A 91 -17.74 20.35 2.47
CA ASP A 91 -18.69 19.48 1.77
C ASP A 91 -19.99 19.18 2.51
N GLY A 92 -20.44 20.12 3.36
CA GLY A 92 -21.68 20.01 4.13
C GLY A 92 -21.57 19.16 5.40
N ASP A 93 -20.36 18.99 5.96
CA ASP A 93 -20.15 18.46 7.32
C ASP A 93 -20.85 17.09 7.53
N TRP A 94 -20.53 16.12 6.67
CA TRP A 94 -21.04 14.75 6.76
C TRP A 94 -20.00 13.78 7.32
N ALA A 95 -20.46 12.76 8.03
CA ALA A 95 -19.63 11.74 8.67
C ALA A 95 -20.13 10.34 8.35
N GLY A 96 -19.26 9.34 8.48
CA GLY A 96 -19.50 7.96 8.03
C GLY A 96 -18.64 7.62 6.83
N VAL A 97 -19.12 6.76 5.94
CA VAL A 97 -18.41 6.34 4.72
C VAL A 97 -19.34 6.44 3.52
N ARG A 98 -18.85 7.06 2.44
CA ARG A 98 -19.59 7.30 1.21
C ARG A 98 -18.83 6.82 -0.01
N ARG A 99 -19.58 6.42 -1.03
CA ARG A 99 -19.05 5.83 -2.26
C ARG A 99 -19.49 6.66 -3.45
N TYR A 100 -18.54 7.05 -4.29
CA TYR A 100 -18.73 7.99 -5.40
C TYR A 100 -18.28 7.39 -6.73
N PHE A 101 -19.00 7.72 -7.80
CA PHE A 101 -18.49 7.57 -9.17
C PHE A 101 -17.83 8.89 -9.55
N VAL A 102 -16.51 8.90 -9.64
CA VAL A 102 -15.77 10.16 -9.81
C VAL A 102 -16.01 10.68 -11.23
N THR A 103 -16.67 11.82 -11.35
CA THR A 103 -16.91 12.52 -12.62
C THR A 103 -15.85 13.58 -12.88
N LYS A 104 -15.90 14.26 -14.04
CA LYS A 104 -15.05 15.41 -14.31
C LYS A 104 -15.82 16.70 -14.16
N ASP A 105 -15.25 17.65 -13.45
CA ASP A 105 -15.66 19.05 -13.43
C ASP A 105 -14.42 19.98 -13.38
N ALA A 106 -14.48 21.06 -12.60
CA ALA A 106 -13.47 22.11 -12.49
C ALA A 106 -13.55 22.90 -11.16
N ASP A 107 -14.31 22.44 -10.16
CA ASP A 107 -14.34 23.03 -8.82
C ASP A 107 -13.24 22.36 -7.96
N PRO A 108 -12.23 23.11 -7.48
CA PRO A 108 -11.16 22.53 -6.66
C PRO A 108 -11.58 22.32 -5.20
N ASP A 109 -12.69 22.93 -4.76
CA ASP A 109 -13.04 23.11 -3.35
C ASP A 109 -14.28 22.30 -2.91
N HIS A 110 -15.07 21.76 -3.85
CA HIS A 110 -16.32 21.02 -3.57
C HIS A 110 -16.49 19.74 -4.41
N ILE A 111 -16.86 18.63 -3.76
CA ILE A 111 -17.09 17.33 -4.40
C ILE A 111 -18.36 17.38 -5.27
N ALA A 112 -18.20 17.42 -6.60
CA ALA A 112 -19.32 17.43 -7.54
C ALA A 112 -19.81 16.02 -7.94
N SER A 113 -19.04 14.97 -7.62
CA SER A 113 -19.30 13.61 -8.08
C SER A 113 -20.59 12.98 -7.56
N PRO A 114 -21.31 12.21 -8.41
CA PRO A 114 -22.47 11.43 -7.99
C PRO A 114 -22.18 10.47 -6.83
N LEU A 115 -22.84 10.73 -5.69
CA LEU A 115 -22.95 9.81 -4.58
C LEU A 115 -23.73 8.56 -5.01
N LEU A 116 -23.05 7.40 -4.99
CA LEU A 116 -23.63 6.09 -5.33
C LEU A 116 -24.27 5.42 -4.12
N ALA A 117 -23.65 5.58 -2.94
CA ALA A 117 -24.14 5.01 -1.69
C ALA A 117 -23.58 5.79 -0.49
N ASP A 118 -24.44 6.01 0.50
CA ASP A 118 -24.04 6.27 1.88
C ASP A 118 -24.07 4.91 2.60
N LEU A 119 -22.95 4.53 3.24
CA LEU A 119 -22.76 3.21 3.84
C LEU A 119 -22.98 3.22 5.37
N GLY A 120 -23.36 4.36 5.95
CA GLY A 120 -23.34 4.53 7.40
C GLY A 120 -21.91 4.73 7.89
N SER A 121 -21.48 4.02 8.94
CA SER A 121 -20.10 4.12 9.46
C SER A 121 -19.45 2.73 9.63
N PRO A 122 -19.16 2.01 8.52
CA PRO A 122 -18.31 0.83 8.56
C PRO A 122 -16.89 1.20 9.02
N ASP A 123 -16.16 0.20 9.51
CA ASP A 123 -14.81 0.33 10.01
C ASP A 123 -13.80 0.28 8.85
N MET A 124 -13.22 1.43 8.48
CA MET A 124 -12.26 1.48 7.38
C MET A 124 -10.86 0.97 7.75
N GLY A 125 -10.70 0.52 9.00
CA GLY A 125 -9.61 -0.33 9.41
C GLY A 125 -9.81 -1.81 9.08
N ASP A 126 -11.05 -2.31 8.96
CA ASP A 126 -11.23 -3.73 8.67
C ASP A 126 -10.86 -4.05 7.21
N TRP A 127 -9.81 -4.86 7.02
CA TRP A 127 -9.39 -5.36 5.70
C TRP A 127 -10.54 -6.01 4.90
N LYS A 128 -11.61 -6.48 5.57
CA LYS A 128 -12.83 -6.97 4.92
C LYS A 128 -13.59 -5.89 4.17
N GLU A 129 -13.65 -4.66 4.67
CA GLU A 129 -14.34 -3.55 4.00
C GLU A 129 -13.56 -3.11 2.77
N ALA A 130 -12.22 -3.00 2.86
CA ALA A 130 -11.36 -2.82 1.69
C ALA A 130 -11.53 -3.94 0.64
N ALA A 131 -11.70 -5.20 1.08
CA ALA A 131 -12.01 -6.32 0.19
C ALA A 131 -13.43 -6.22 -0.42
N ALA A 132 -14.41 -5.78 0.36
CA ALA A 132 -15.79 -5.59 -0.09
C ALA A 132 -15.90 -4.47 -1.14
N PHE A 133 -15.18 -3.36 -0.95
CA PHE A 133 -15.05 -2.28 -1.93
C PHE A 133 -14.43 -2.77 -3.24
N VAL A 134 -13.29 -3.49 -3.19
CA VAL A 134 -12.66 -4.05 -4.40
C VAL A 134 -13.56 -5.07 -5.11
N LYS A 135 -14.30 -5.91 -4.37
CA LYS A 135 -15.32 -6.81 -4.94
C LYS A 135 -16.45 -6.05 -5.64
N TRP A 136 -17.03 -5.06 -4.96
CA TRP A 136 -18.10 -4.24 -5.49
C TRP A 136 -17.65 -3.48 -6.75
N ALA A 137 -16.46 -2.87 -6.73
CA ALA A 137 -15.97 -2.08 -7.85
C ALA A 137 -15.69 -2.95 -9.09
N LYS A 138 -15.14 -4.16 -8.91
CA LYS A 138 -14.99 -5.15 -9.99
C LYS A 138 -16.32 -5.61 -10.58
N ALA A 139 -17.39 -5.66 -9.78
CA ALA A 139 -18.72 -6.10 -10.21
C ALA A 139 -19.54 -4.97 -10.88
N ALA A 140 -19.49 -3.76 -10.33
CA ALA A 140 -20.25 -2.60 -10.82
C ALA A 140 -19.54 -1.86 -11.97
N TYR A 141 -18.20 -1.86 -11.97
CA TYR A 141 -17.36 -1.16 -12.96
C TYR A 141 -16.33 -2.13 -13.56
N PRO A 142 -16.78 -3.17 -14.29
CA PRO A 142 -15.89 -4.20 -14.82
C PRO A 142 -15.00 -3.63 -15.93
N ALA A 143 -13.70 -3.90 -15.81
CA ALA A 143 -12.66 -3.48 -16.74
C ALA A 143 -11.68 -4.63 -17.05
N LYS A 144 -10.80 -4.40 -18.02
CA LYS A 144 -9.73 -5.32 -18.41
C LYS A 144 -8.56 -5.31 -17.42
N LYS A 145 -8.33 -4.17 -16.75
CA LYS A 145 -7.25 -3.95 -15.77
C LYS A 145 -7.76 -3.16 -14.56
N TYR A 146 -7.21 -3.39 -13.38
CA TYR A 146 -7.63 -2.75 -12.13
C TYR A 146 -6.47 -2.09 -11.40
N ALA A 147 -6.64 -0.82 -11.04
CA ALA A 147 -5.77 -0.12 -10.10
C ALA A 147 -6.49 -0.01 -8.74
N PHE A 148 -5.84 -0.38 -7.65
CA PHE A 148 -6.34 -0.24 -6.29
C PHE A 148 -5.43 0.67 -5.47
N VAL A 149 -6.00 1.72 -4.89
CA VAL A 149 -5.31 2.70 -4.05
C VAL A 149 -5.87 2.59 -2.64
N ILE A 150 -4.99 2.49 -1.63
CA ILE A 150 -5.35 2.77 -0.23
C ILE A 150 -4.66 4.07 0.17
N TRP A 151 -5.46 5.02 0.65
CA TRP A 151 -5.12 6.36 1.11
C TRP A 151 -5.42 6.43 2.60
N ASP A 152 -4.42 6.88 3.40
CA ASP A 152 -4.43 7.38 4.79
C ASP A 152 -2.98 7.23 5.36
N HIS A 153 -2.78 7.21 6.68
CA HIS A 153 -1.54 6.86 7.37
C HIS A 153 -1.03 5.46 7.01
N GLY A 154 0.28 5.27 7.21
CA GLY A 154 0.96 3.98 7.12
C GLY A 154 2.20 3.94 8.01
N TRP A 155 2.54 2.74 8.49
CA TRP A 155 3.71 2.48 9.35
C TRP A 155 4.58 1.33 8.82
N GLY A 156 4.47 1.04 7.52
CA GLY A 156 5.15 -0.07 6.88
C GLY A 156 4.73 -1.40 7.48
N TRP A 157 5.71 -2.16 8.00
CA TRP A 157 5.45 -3.43 8.68
C TRP A 157 5.21 -3.29 10.18
N LEU A 158 5.61 -2.16 10.79
CA LEU A 158 5.68 -2.03 12.24
C LEU A 158 4.31 -1.75 12.84
N ASP A 159 4.13 -2.21 14.06
CA ASP A 159 2.84 -2.36 14.73
C ASP A 159 2.82 -1.56 16.04
N PRO A 160 2.64 -0.22 16.03
CA PRO A 160 2.76 0.58 17.24
C PRO A 160 1.76 0.19 18.35
N VAL A 161 2.22 0.12 19.59
CA VAL A 161 1.36 -0.06 20.77
C VAL A 161 0.34 1.10 20.85
N LYS A 162 -0.84 0.84 21.41
CA LYS A 162 -1.79 1.90 21.82
C LYS A 162 -1.72 2.07 23.33
N PRO A 163 -1.56 3.29 23.87
CA PRO A 163 -1.68 3.53 25.30
C PRO A 163 -3.01 2.97 25.84
N GLY A 164 -2.93 1.99 26.75
CA GLY A 164 -4.09 1.42 27.44
C GLY A 164 -4.84 0.28 26.74
N GLN A 165 -4.35 -0.33 25.65
CA GLN A 165 -4.97 -1.54 25.06
C GLN A 165 -4.14 -2.83 25.27
N ASN A 166 -4.83 -3.98 25.16
CA ASN A 166 -4.34 -5.30 25.56
C ASN A 166 -3.49 -5.97 24.45
N PRO A 167 -2.39 -6.70 24.73
CA PRO A 167 -1.42 -7.13 23.70
C PRO A 167 -1.81 -8.29 22.75
N MET A 168 -3.11 -8.50 22.47
CA MET A 168 -3.60 -9.74 21.82
C MET A 168 -4.57 -9.56 20.64
N ASP A 169 -5.02 -8.35 20.33
CA ASP A 169 -5.92 -8.06 19.21
C ASP A 169 -5.18 -7.32 18.09
N ASP A 170 -5.44 -7.66 16.82
CA ASP A 170 -4.57 -7.46 15.64
C ASP A 170 -3.90 -6.06 15.51
N GLU A 171 -2.56 -6.06 15.43
CA GLU A 171 -1.62 -5.54 14.40
C GLU A 171 -1.89 -4.24 13.60
N LYS A 172 -1.31 -3.10 14.00
CA LYS A 172 -1.23 -1.82 13.23
C LYS A 172 -0.52 -1.94 11.87
N SER A 173 -1.10 -1.28 10.86
CA SER A 173 -0.46 -0.81 9.62
C SER A 173 -1.47 0.14 8.90
N ILE A 174 -1.42 0.28 7.58
CA ILE A 174 -2.18 1.25 6.75
C ILE A 174 -3.69 1.36 7.04
N SER A 175 -4.30 2.52 6.71
CA SER A 175 -5.75 2.79 6.79
C SER A 175 -6.28 2.85 8.22
N HIS A 176 -5.81 3.81 9.00
CA HIS A 176 -6.17 4.02 10.40
C HIS A 176 -7.54 4.71 10.56
N ASP A 177 -8.55 3.94 10.95
CA ASP A 177 -9.83 4.49 11.39
C ASP A 177 -9.72 4.92 12.85
N PHE A 178 -9.57 6.22 13.12
CA PHE A 178 -9.43 6.76 14.47
C PHE A 178 -10.76 6.72 15.25
N VAL A 179 -11.91 6.58 14.56
CA VAL A 179 -13.24 6.51 15.18
C VAL A 179 -13.49 5.13 15.79
N THR A 180 -13.02 4.06 15.13
CA THR A 180 -13.02 2.69 15.68
C THR A 180 -11.74 2.37 16.46
N GLY A 181 -10.64 3.07 16.16
CA GLY A 181 -9.29 2.78 16.61
C GLY A 181 -8.62 1.61 15.86
N ASN A 182 -9.17 1.18 14.72
CA ASN A 182 -8.71 0.01 13.95
C ASN A 182 -7.92 0.42 12.67
N TYR A 183 -7.37 -0.55 11.96
CA TYR A 183 -6.51 -0.38 10.77
C TYR A 183 -6.32 -1.70 10.02
N ILE A 184 -5.81 -1.64 8.79
CA ILE A 184 -5.48 -2.81 7.98
C ILE A 184 -4.05 -3.25 8.30
N GLY A 185 -3.90 -4.21 9.21
CA GLY A 185 -2.59 -4.75 9.59
C GLY A 185 -1.79 -5.35 8.41
N THR A 186 -0.46 -5.30 8.45
CA THR A 186 0.42 -5.67 7.31
C THR A 186 0.12 -7.08 6.77
N ARG A 187 -0.09 -8.05 7.67
CA ARG A 187 -0.45 -9.44 7.34
C ARG A 187 -1.89 -9.61 6.89
N GLN A 188 -2.74 -8.63 7.18
CA GLN A 188 -4.10 -8.54 6.70
C GLN A 188 -4.19 -8.01 5.27
N MET A 189 -3.28 -7.14 4.82
CA MET A 189 -3.26 -6.62 3.44
C MET A 189 -3.31 -7.74 2.38
N GLY A 190 -2.54 -8.82 2.60
CA GLY A 190 -2.57 -10.00 1.72
C GLY A 190 -3.90 -10.77 1.75
N LYS A 191 -4.74 -10.63 2.79
CA LYS A 191 -6.08 -11.21 2.86
C LYS A 191 -7.03 -10.51 1.87
N ILE A 192 -6.90 -9.19 1.68
CA ILE A 192 -7.72 -8.38 0.75
C ILE A 192 -7.74 -9.02 -0.65
N PHE A 193 -6.57 -9.29 -1.22
CA PHE A 193 -6.45 -9.83 -2.57
C PHE A 193 -6.77 -11.33 -2.69
N ARG A 194 -6.70 -12.09 -1.58
CA ARG A 194 -7.21 -13.47 -1.54
C ARG A 194 -8.74 -13.51 -1.57
N GLU A 195 -9.37 -12.54 -0.93
CA GLU A 195 -10.83 -12.43 -0.83
C GLU A 195 -11.44 -11.77 -2.08
N ALA A 196 -10.91 -10.63 -2.51
CA ALA A 196 -11.42 -9.82 -3.63
C ALA A 196 -10.74 -10.10 -4.98
N GLY A 197 -9.80 -11.05 -5.01
CA GLY A 197 -8.97 -11.35 -6.17
C GLY A 197 -7.87 -10.31 -6.43
N LYS A 198 -6.87 -10.73 -7.20
CA LYS A 198 -5.73 -9.93 -7.66
C LYS A 198 -6.15 -8.64 -8.39
N VAL A 199 -5.27 -7.63 -8.39
CA VAL A 199 -5.34 -6.41 -9.21
C VAL A 199 -4.08 -6.27 -10.08
N ASP A 200 -4.10 -5.37 -11.05
CA ASP A 200 -2.96 -5.12 -11.94
C ASP A 200 -1.94 -4.20 -11.28
N LEU A 201 -2.43 -3.12 -10.69
CA LEU A 201 -1.66 -2.09 -10.00
C LEU A 201 -2.21 -1.91 -8.58
N TYR A 202 -1.35 -2.00 -7.58
CA TYR A 202 -1.64 -1.57 -6.21
C TYR A 202 -0.79 -0.34 -5.86
N VAL A 203 -1.42 0.64 -5.20
CA VAL A 203 -0.78 1.87 -4.74
C VAL A 203 -1.08 2.05 -3.25
N SER A 204 -0.02 2.12 -2.44
CA SER A 204 -0.12 2.68 -1.10
C SER A 204 0.14 4.19 -1.16
N MET A 205 -0.91 4.98 -0.97
CA MET A 205 -0.80 6.43 -0.82
C MET A 205 -0.63 6.78 0.67
N ALA A 206 0.40 6.18 1.27
CA ALA A 206 0.63 6.14 2.72
C ALA A 206 2.14 5.99 3.02
N CYS A 207 2.56 6.46 4.19
CA CYS A 207 3.97 6.47 4.62
C CYS A 207 4.58 5.06 4.77
N PHE A 208 5.85 4.93 4.43
CA PHE A 208 6.67 3.73 4.66
C PHE A 208 6.15 2.41 4.09
N MET A 209 5.25 2.39 3.10
CA MET A 209 4.67 1.14 2.59
C MET A 209 5.56 0.40 1.57
N GLN A 210 6.64 1.00 1.08
CA GLN A 210 7.60 0.39 0.16
C GLN A 210 8.72 -0.40 0.87
N MET A 211 8.35 -1.10 1.95
CA MET A 211 9.26 -2.03 2.64
C MET A 211 9.28 -3.38 1.92
N ALA A 212 10.44 -4.05 1.94
CA ALA A 212 10.59 -5.43 1.49
C ALA A 212 9.62 -6.37 2.25
N GLU A 213 9.39 -6.10 3.53
CA GLU A 213 8.41 -6.76 4.40
C GLU A 213 6.98 -6.64 3.86
N VAL A 214 6.50 -5.40 3.67
CA VAL A 214 5.13 -5.07 3.24
C VAL A 214 4.85 -5.64 1.86
N ALA A 215 5.73 -5.33 0.90
CA ALA A 215 5.60 -5.78 -0.48
C ALA A 215 5.59 -7.32 -0.61
N TYR A 216 6.14 -8.04 0.37
CA TYR A 216 6.09 -9.50 0.41
C TYR A 216 4.73 -10.05 0.86
N GLU A 217 4.03 -9.39 1.78
CA GLU A 217 2.68 -9.81 2.22
C GLU A 217 1.65 -9.70 1.07
N ILE A 218 1.82 -8.72 0.18
CA ILE A 218 0.94 -8.44 -0.96
C ILE A 218 1.47 -8.90 -2.34
N LYS A 219 2.65 -9.55 -2.40
CA LYS A 219 3.37 -9.93 -3.64
C LYS A 219 2.56 -10.73 -4.70
N ASP A 220 1.52 -11.42 -4.27
CA ASP A 220 0.63 -12.24 -5.11
C ASP A 220 -0.69 -11.52 -5.46
N GLY A 221 -0.97 -10.39 -4.79
CA GLY A 221 -2.19 -9.61 -4.91
C GLY A 221 -2.17 -8.52 -5.97
N ALA A 222 -0.98 -8.10 -6.41
CA ALA A 222 -0.78 -7.15 -7.51
C ALA A 222 0.35 -7.59 -8.45
N ASP A 223 0.28 -7.25 -9.75
CA ASP A 223 1.43 -7.37 -10.64
C ASP A 223 2.47 -6.29 -10.35
N VAL A 224 1.99 -5.05 -10.17
CA VAL A 224 2.80 -3.88 -9.82
C VAL A 224 2.37 -3.31 -8.48
N ILE A 225 3.35 -3.05 -7.62
CA ILE A 225 3.19 -2.39 -6.32
C ILE A 225 3.89 -1.03 -6.40
N VAL A 226 3.20 0.03 -5.98
CA VAL A 226 3.74 1.39 -5.86
C VAL A 226 3.56 1.90 -4.43
N GLY A 227 4.59 2.53 -3.90
CA GLY A 227 4.57 3.12 -2.56
C GLY A 227 5.83 3.92 -2.24
N ALA A 228 5.84 4.48 -1.04
CA ALA A 228 6.94 5.27 -0.49
C ALA A 228 7.74 4.47 0.58
N GLU A 229 9.06 4.53 0.52
CA GLU A 229 10.01 4.08 1.56
C GLU A 229 10.03 5.02 2.78
N GLU A 230 9.68 6.29 2.56
CA GLU A 230 9.72 7.41 3.51
C GLU A 230 8.29 7.90 3.82
N VAL A 231 8.16 8.90 4.70
CA VAL A 231 6.96 9.73 4.82
C VAL A 231 6.57 10.33 3.45
N ILE A 232 5.30 10.17 3.05
CA ILE A 232 4.74 10.86 1.89
C ILE A 232 4.38 12.30 2.28
N GLN A 233 4.87 13.27 1.53
CA GLN A 233 4.57 14.70 1.75
C GLN A 233 3.26 15.08 1.04
N LEU A 234 2.73 16.27 1.31
CA LEU A 234 1.52 16.79 0.68
C LEU A 234 1.84 17.95 -0.28
N PRO A 235 1.25 18.04 -1.49
CA PRO A 235 0.36 17.07 -2.14
C PRO A 235 1.01 15.70 -2.39
N SER A 236 0.22 14.66 -2.17
CA SER A 236 0.63 13.25 -2.08
C SER A 236 1.27 12.71 -3.37
N LEU A 237 0.45 12.47 -4.39
CA LEU A 237 0.82 12.02 -5.73
C LEU A 237 0.28 13.00 -6.79
N ASN A 238 0.85 12.98 -7.98
CA ASN A 238 0.38 13.77 -9.13
C ASN A 238 -0.71 12.98 -9.87
N TRP A 239 -1.92 13.00 -9.30
CA TRP A 239 -3.09 12.28 -9.79
C TRP A 239 -3.59 12.82 -11.12
N GLU A 240 -3.53 14.14 -11.29
CA GLU A 240 -3.93 14.87 -12.48
C GLU A 240 -3.09 14.41 -13.69
N GLY A 241 -1.76 14.36 -13.52
CA GLY A 241 -0.83 13.86 -14.53
C GLY A 241 -0.95 12.35 -14.76
N PHE A 242 -1.13 11.55 -13.70
CA PHE A 242 -1.27 10.09 -13.82
C PHE A 242 -2.55 9.70 -14.59
N LEU A 243 -3.69 10.28 -14.23
CA LEU A 243 -4.97 9.99 -14.85
C LEU A 243 -5.04 10.54 -16.28
N ALA A 244 -4.43 11.70 -16.55
CA ALA A 244 -4.28 12.19 -17.92
C ALA A 244 -3.43 11.23 -18.78
N ALA A 245 -2.31 10.71 -18.26
CA ALA A 245 -1.49 9.73 -18.96
C ALA A 245 -2.24 8.41 -19.20
N LEU A 246 -3.02 7.93 -18.22
CA LEU A 246 -3.82 6.72 -18.32
C LEU A 246 -5.02 6.86 -19.28
N ALA A 247 -5.61 8.05 -19.37
CA ALA A 247 -6.69 8.36 -20.32
C ALA A 247 -6.16 8.51 -21.76
N ALA A 248 -4.93 9.03 -21.93
CA ALA A 248 -4.25 9.16 -23.22
C ALA A 248 -3.68 7.82 -23.75
N ASP A 249 -3.22 6.94 -22.86
CA ASP A 249 -2.81 5.57 -23.19
C ASP A 249 -3.56 4.53 -22.31
N PRO A 250 -4.85 4.28 -22.60
CA PRO A 250 -5.62 3.32 -21.83
C PRO A 250 -5.16 1.87 -22.07
N GLY A 251 -4.50 1.61 -23.20
CA GLY A 251 -3.83 0.35 -23.52
C GLY A 251 -2.57 0.08 -22.71
N ALA A 252 -2.14 1.00 -21.84
CA ALA A 252 -0.97 0.85 -20.98
C ALA A 252 -0.98 -0.48 -20.21
N SER A 253 0.20 -1.12 -20.17
CA SER A 253 0.43 -2.27 -19.28
C SER A 253 0.54 -1.81 -17.82
N PRO A 254 0.40 -2.72 -16.84
CA PRO A 254 0.48 -2.35 -15.42
C PRO A 254 1.85 -1.76 -15.05
N GLU A 255 2.93 -2.26 -15.66
CA GLU A 255 4.27 -1.67 -15.51
C GLU A 255 4.34 -0.25 -16.07
N LYS A 256 3.69 0.03 -17.20
CA LYS A 256 3.69 1.37 -17.81
C LYS A 256 2.85 2.36 -16.99
N ALA A 257 1.72 1.91 -16.42
CA ALA A 257 0.95 2.70 -15.47
C ALA A 257 1.77 3.01 -14.19
N GLY A 258 2.54 2.04 -13.68
CA GLY A 258 3.48 2.26 -12.59
C GLY A 258 4.60 3.25 -12.94
N VAL A 259 5.13 3.23 -14.17
CA VAL A 259 6.07 4.26 -14.66
C VAL A 259 5.41 5.63 -14.69
N TYR A 260 4.18 5.75 -15.21
CA TYR A 260 3.46 7.02 -15.25
C TYR A 260 3.31 7.63 -13.85
N LEU A 261 2.84 6.85 -12.87
CA LEU A 261 2.60 7.35 -11.51
C LEU A 261 3.89 7.83 -10.82
N VAL A 262 5.01 7.12 -11.03
CA VAL A 262 6.31 7.50 -10.46
C VAL A 262 6.95 8.69 -11.20
N ASP A 263 6.76 8.81 -12.52
CA ASP A 263 7.30 9.94 -13.28
C ASP A 263 6.47 11.23 -13.14
N THR A 264 5.15 11.16 -12.98
CA THR A 264 4.32 12.35 -12.69
C THR A 264 4.54 12.83 -11.26
N PHE A 265 4.69 11.91 -10.29
CA PHE A 265 5.18 12.22 -8.94
C PHE A 265 6.54 12.93 -9.00
N LYS A 266 7.50 12.37 -9.77
CA LYS A 266 8.82 12.99 -9.92
C LYS A 266 8.73 14.38 -10.52
N GLU A 267 7.92 14.57 -11.56
CA GLU A 267 7.70 15.88 -12.20
C GLU A 267 7.20 16.90 -11.17
N MET A 268 6.12 16.59 -10.46
CA MET A 268 5.52 17.46 -9.43
C MET A 268 6.54 17.85 -8.36
N TYR A 269 7.23 16.87 -7.78
CA TYR A 269 8.26 17.14 -6.76
C TYR A 269 9.55 17.77 -7.30
N SER A 270 9.75 17.85 -8.62
CA SER A 270 10.88 18.58 -9.23
C SER A 270 10.58 20.06 -9.47
N ARG A 271 9.34 20.53 -9.23
CA ARG A 271 8.98 21.94 -9.38
C ARG A 271 9.59 22.78 -8.24
N PRO A 272 9.91 24.07 -8.46
CA PRO A 272 10.57 24.91 -7.45
C PRO A 272 9.85 24.95 -6.11
N GLU A 273 8.53 25.15 -6.13
CA GLU A 273 7.69 25.24 -4.93
C GLU A 273 7.71 23.95 -4.09
N MET A 274 7.82 22.79 -4.73
CA MET A 274 7.93 21.50 -4.04
C MET A 274 9.35 21.21 -3.56
N GLN A 275 10.39 21.68 -4.27
CA GLN A 275 11.77 21.63 -3.79
C GLN A 275 11.98 22.55 -2.57
N ASP A 276 11.41 23.75 -2.59
CA ASP A 276 11.44 24.68 -1.46
C ASP A 276 10.71 24.11 -0.23
N LEU A 277 9.55 23.47 -0.43
CA LEU A 277 8.81 22.75 0.63
C LEU A 277 9.67 21.66 1.28
N LEU A 278 10.27 20.78 0.45
CA LEU A 278 11.15 19.70 0.91
C LEU A 278 12.37 20.24 1.68
N GLN A 279 13.01 21.29 1.16
CA GLN A 279 14.16 21.92 1.81
C GLN A 279 13.79 22.57 3.16
N GLN A 280 12.63 23.21 3.26
CA GLN A 280 12.15 23.82 4.50
C GLN A 280 11.74 22.78 5.55
N GLY A 281 11.12 21.68 5.14
CA GLY A 281 10.77 20.56 6.02
C GLY A 281 11.96 19.68 6.43
N GLY A 282 13.09 19.75 5.71
CA GLY A 282 14.23 18.86 5.91
C GLY A 282 13.99 17.44 5.40
N TYR A 283 13.19 17.29 4.35
CA TYR A 283 12.77 16.00 3.80
C TYR A 283 13.39 15.72 2.43
N GLY A 284 13.91 14.50 2.26
CA GLY A 284 13.96 13.88 0.95
C GLY A 284 12.59 13.29 0.61
N THR A 285 12.31 13.06 -0.66
CA THR A 285 11.10 12.35 -1.09
C THR A 285 11.43 11.27 -2.10
N GLN A 286 10.65 10.20 -2.11
CA GLN A 286 10.76 9.15 -3.13
C GLN A 286 9.40 8.48 -3.42
N LEU A 287 9.34 7.80 -4.56
CA LEU A 287 8.29 6.84 -4.89
C LEU A 287 8.88 5.81 -5.86
N SER A 288 8.47 4.55 -5.76
CA SER A 288 8.91 3.53 -6.72
C SER A 288 7.83 2.52 -7.07
N ALA A 289 7.98 1.92 -8.24
CA ALA A 289 7.14 0.86 -8.78
C ALA A 289 7.96 -0.44 -8.86
N ILE A 290 7.46 -1.53 -8.28
CA ILE A 290 8.13 -2.85 -8.24
C ILE A 290 7.20 -3.97 -8.72
N ARG A 291 7.78 -5.06 -9.24
CA ARG A 291 7.06 -6.25 -9.70
C ARG A 291 6.78 -7.21 -8.53
N GLY A 292 5.52 -7.40 -8.15
CA GLY A 292 5.13 -8.29 -7.03
C GLY A 292 5.70 -9.71 -7.17
N ALA A 293 5.59 -10.29 -8.38
CA ALA A 293 6.11 -11.62 -8.71
C ALA A 293 7.62 -11.82 -8.45
N LYS A 294 8.42 -10.74 -8.37
CA LYS A 294 9.88 -10.80 -8.14
C LYS A 294 10.25 -10.85 -6.66
N MET A 295 9.32 -10.60 -5.73
CA MET A 295 9.60 -10.55 -4.28
C MET A 295 10.11 -11.87 -3.70
N ARG A 296 9.69 -13.04 -4.23
CA ARG A 296 10.28 -14.35 -3.86
C ARG A 296 11.75 -14.46 -4.26
N GLY A 297 12.10 -13.92 -5.44
CA GLY A 297 13.48 -13.87 -5.92
C GLY A 297 14.35 -12.92 -5.08
N LEU A 298 13.77 -11.82 -4.58
CA LEU A 298 14.43 -10.94 -3.61
C LEU A 298 14.78 -11.70 -2.34
N ALA A 299 13.80 -12.31 -1.68
CA ALA A 299 13.99 -13.02 -0.40
C ALA A 299 15.09 -14.10 -0.48
N ALA A 300 15.09 -14.91 -1.54
CA ALA A 300 16.12 -15.94 -1.74
C ALA A 300 17.53 -15.37 -1.98
N ARG A 301 17.65 -14.25 -2.71
CA ARG A 301 18.94 -13.57 -2.96
C ARG A 301 19.44 -12.83 -1.72
N LEU A 302 18.53 -12.23 -0.95
CA LEU A 302 18.81 -11.59 0.33
C LEU A 302 19.36 -12.60 1.34
N LYS A 303 18.72 -13.77 1.45
CA LYS A 303 19.19 -14.91 2.26
C LYS A 303 20.59 -15.34 1.89
N THR A 304 20.81 -15.58 0.60
CA THR A 304 22.13 -15.95 0.04
C THR A 304 23.20 -14.92 0.38
N TRP A 305 22.88 -13.62 0.31
CA TRP A 305 23.83 -12.55 0.63
C TRP A 305 24.13 -12.45 2.12
N TYR A 306 23.10 -12.40 2.99
CA TYR A 306 23.34 -12.16 4.41
C TYR A 306 24.08 -13.33 5.07
N GLN A 307 23.79 -14.58 4.66
CA GLN A 307 24.50 -15.75 5.17
C GLN A 307 25.99 -15.73 4.78
N LEU A 308 26.33 -15.23 3.60
CA LEU A 308 27.72 -15.01 3.20
C LEU A 308 28.37 -13.82 3.93
N ALA A 309 27.61 -12.77 4.26
CA ALA A 309 28.10 -11.64 5.05
C ALA A 309 28.38 -12.02 6.51
N MET A 310 27.51 -12.82 7.13
CA MET A 310 27.73 -13.43 8.45
C MET A 310 28.95 -14.36 8.43
N ALA A 311 29.08 -15.21 7.40
CA ALA A 311 30.22 -16.14 7.29
C ALA A 311 31.58 -15.46 7.05
N ALA A 312 31.61 -14.19 6.63
CA ALA A 312 32.83 -13.36 6.56
C ALA A 312 33.12 -12.60 7.87
N ASP A 313 32.14 -12.55 8.79
CA ASP A 313 32.16 -11.87 10.09
C ASP A 313 32.67 -10.41 10.05
N ASP A 314 32.46 -9.68 8.94
CA ASP A 314 33.04 -8.34 8.80
C ASP A 314 32.25 -7.23 9.52
N ARG A 315 32.26 -7.33 10.85
CA ARG A 315 31.54 -6.44 11.77
C ARG A 315 31.94 -4.97 11.61
N ALA A 316 33.18 -4.68 11.23
CA ALA A 316 33.63 -3.31 11.00
C ALA A 316 32.98 -2.70 9.75
N ALA A 317 32.94 -3.45 8.64
CA ALA A 317 32.25 -3.05 7.43
C ALA A 317 30.73 -2.89 7.65
N LEU A 318 30.13 -3.83 8.38
CA LEU A 318 28.69 -3.81 8.68
C LEU A 318 28.28 -2.71 9.67
N ALA A 319 29.06 -2.44 10.72
CA ALA A 319 28.85 -1.30 11.62
C ALA A 319 28.83 0.02 10.84
N ARG A 320 29.81 0.20 9.95
CA ARG A 320 29.90 1.39 9.10
C ARG A 320 28.74 1.48 8.10
N ALA A 321 28.31 0.36 7.53
CA ALA A 321 27.12 0.31 6.67
C ALA A 321 25.83 0.66 7.44
N LYS A 322 25.65 0.16 8.68
CA LYS A 322 24.50 0.51 9.55
C LYS A 322 24.48 2.00 9.90
N ALA A 323 25.63 2.67 10.00
CA ALA A 323 25.72 4.10 10.31
C ALA A 323 25.50 5.01 9.07
N GLU A 324 26.04 4.64 7.91
CA GLU A 324 26.02 5.47 6.71
C GLU A 324 24.79 5.29 5.81
N VAL A 325 24.06 4.17 5.91
CA VAL A 325 22.84 3.92 5.10
C VAL A 325 21.81 5.07 5.25
N VAL A 326 21.07 5.36 4.17
CA VAL A 326 19.93 6.30 4.22
C VAL A 326 18.82 5.66 5.04
N ARG A 327 18.26 6.42 5.99
CA ARG A 327 17.26 5.95 6.94
C ARG A 327 16.03 6.84 6.88
N PHE A 328 14.88 6.26 7.17
CA PHE A 328 13.57 6.89 6.99
C PHE A 328 12.94 7.30 8.34
N GLU A 329 11.98 8.23 8.29
CA GLU A 329 11.57 9.14 9.37
C GLU A 329 10.64 8.53 10.44
N ILE A 330 11.03 7.41 11.06
CA ILE A 330 10.22 6.77 12.12
C ILE A 330 10.11 7.62 13.40
N GLY A 331 11.12 8.47 13.66
CA GLY A 331 11.16 9.38 14.81
C GLY A 331 11.59 10.78 14.39
N ASP A 332 11.20 11.76 15.19
CA ASP A 332 11.30 13.18 14.89
C ASP A 332 12.72 13.76 15.18
N PRO A 333 13.00 15.02 14.79
CA PRO A 333 14.30 15.65 15.03
C PRO A 333 14.72 15.80 16.50
N SER A 334 13.78 15.76 17.46
CA SER A 334 14.09 15.84 18.89
C SER A 334 14.42 14.48 19.52
N THR A 335 13.87 13.38 18.99
CA THR A 335 14.12 12.01 19.48
C THR A 335 15.26 11.30 18.74
N ASP A 336 15.49 11.59 17.46
CA ASP A 336 16.60 11.03 16.69
C ASP A 336 17.23 12.05 15.70
N PRO A 337 17.98 13.07 16.19
CA PRO A 337 18.50 14.16 15.36
C PRO A 337 19.40 13.71 14.18
N ASP A 338 20.05 12.55 14.29
CA ASP A 338 20.96 12.01 13.26
C ASP A 338 20.36 10.86 12.41
N LYS A 339 19.07 10.51 12.59
CA LYS A 339 18.46 9.26 12.10
C LYS A 339 19.29 8.00 12.43
N ARG A 340 19.85 7.93 13.64
CA ARG A 340 20.76 6.86 14.10
C ARG A 340 20.05 5.73 14.84
N VAL A 341 18.90 5.96 15.43
CA VAL A 341 18.03 4.95 16.07
C VAL A 341 17.00 4.40 15.06
N ALA A 342 16.53 5.25 14.13
CA ALA A 342 15.56 4.91 13.10
C ALA A 342 15.97 3.67 12.30
N PHE A 343 15.09 2.66 12.25
CA PHE A 343 15.43 1.30 11.81
C PHE A 343 14.94 0.95 10.39
N TYR A 344 14.29 1.85 9.67
CA TYR A 344 13.98 1.69 8.24
C TYR A 344 15.09 2.32 7.41
N GLY A 345 15.60 1.62 6.40
CA GLY A 345 16.61 2.14 5.50
C GLY A 345 16.73 1.39 4.18
N ASP A 346 17.35 2.03 3.19
CA ASP A 346 17.44 1.50 1.82
C ASP A 346 18.28 0.21 1.76
N LEU A 347 17.67 -0.86 1.25
CA LEU A 347 18.28 -2.19 1.17
C LEU A 347 19.50 -2.21 0.24
N SER A 348 19.41 -1.57 -0.92
CA SER A 348 20.48 -1.60 -1.94
C SER A 348 21.71 -0.82 -1.47
N HIS A 349 21.52 0.35 -0.87
CA HIS A 349 22.57 1.19 -0.33
C HIS A 349 23.26 0.50 0.85
N PHE A 350 22.52 -0.17 1.74
CA PHE A 350 23.11 -0.97 2.81
C PHE A 350 24.01 -2.10 2.29
N VAL A 351 23.51 -2.87 1.31
CA VAL A 351 24.26 -3.95 0.64
C VAL A 351 25.49 -3.40 -0.10
N GLU A 352 25.38 -2.20 -0.70
CA GLU A 352 26.50 -1.52 -1.35
C GLU A 352 27.56 -1.09 -0.33
N LEU A 353 27.18 -0.40 0.75
CA LEU A 353 28.09 0.06 1.81
C LEU A 353 28.82 -1.12 2.47
N ALA A 354 28.11 -2.22 2.77
CA ALA A 354 28.71 -3.44 3.28
C ALA A 354 29.75 -4.02 2.30
N GLY A 355 29.45 -4.04 1.00
CA GLY A 355 30.40 -4.45 -0.05
C GLY A 355 31.53 -3.46 -0.33
N ARG A 356 31.33 -2.17 -0.03
CA ARG A 356 32.29 -1.07 -0.19
C ARG A 356 33.34 -1.06 0.94
N TYR A 357 32.92 -1.37 2.16
CA TYR A 357 33.78 -1.35 3.36
C TYR A 357 34.34 -2.71 3.77
N ALA A 358 33.93 -3.81 3.11
CA ALA A 358 34.46 -5.14 3.36
C ALA A 358 35.99 -5.21 3.17
N ASP A 359 36.70 -5.71 4.18
CA ASP A 359 38.10 -6.10 4.04
C ASP A 359 38.21 -7.32 3.11
N LYS A 360 38.85 -7.10 1.97
CA LYS A 360 39.03 -8.07 0.89
C LYS A 360 39.95 -9.23 1.28
N ALA A 361 40.72 -9.10 2.36
CA ALA A 361 41.56 -10.18 2.90
C ALA A 361 40.77 -11.20 3.74
N ARG A 362 39.58 -10.84 4.26
CA ARG A 362 38.80 -11.74 5.12
C ARG A 362 38.26 -12.95 4.32
N PRO A 363 38.37 -14.19 4.86
CA PRO A 363 37.76 -15.36 4.24
C PRO A 363 36.28 -15.13 3.90
N GLY A 364 35.87 -15.47 2.68
CA GLY A 364 34.49 -15.32 2.23
C GLY A 364 34.07 -13.91 1.77
N ALA A 365 34.80 -12.83 2.10
CA ALA A 365 34.42 -11.45 1.75
C ALA A 365 34.19 -11.25 0.24
N GLY A 366 35.05 -11.84 -0.60
CA GLY A 366 34.86 -11.83 -2.06
C GLY A 366 33.56 -12.49 -2.55
N LYS A 367 33.08 -13.54 -1.86
CA LYS A 367 31.80 -14.20 -2.15
C LYS A 367 30.63 -13.34 -1.67
N ALA A 368 30.69 -12.81 -0.45
CA ALA A 368 29.67 -11.91 0.09
C ALA A 368 29.48 -10.66 -0.80
N ALA A 369 30.57 -10.01 -1.19
CA ALA A 369 30.52 -8.84 -2.07
C ALA A 369 30.02 -9.20 -3.49
N ALA A 370 30.31 -10.40 -4.01
CA ALA A 370 29.76 -10.87 -5.29
C ALA A 370 28.25 -11.12 -5.21
N ALA A 371 27.77 -11.73 -4.12
CA ALA A 371 26.35 -11.93 -3.86
C ALA A 371 25.61 -10.58 -3.71
N GLY A 372 26.18 -9.63 -2.96
CA GLY A 372 25.60 -8.29 -2.79
C GLY A 372 25.49 -7.51 -4.11
N ARG A 373 26.53 -7.54 -4.94
CA ARG A 373 26.45 -6.99 -6.31
C ARG A 373 25.40 -7.71 -7.17
N SER A 374 25.10 -8.98 -6.92
CA SER A 374 24.05 -9.70 -7.64
C SER A 374 22.64 -9.42 -7.12
N LEU A 375 22.50 -9.15 -5.82
CA LEU A 375 21.27 -8.66 -5.19
C LEU A 375 20.92 -7.27 -5.70
N ASN A 376 21.85 -6.31 -5.67
CA ASN A 376 21.59 -4.95 -6.15
C ASN A 376 21.28 -4.90 -7.65
N ARG A 377 21.92 -5.73 -8.48
CA ARG A 377 21.52 -5.88 -9.89
C ARG A 377 20.09 -6.42 -10.02
N PHE A 378 19.73 -7.47 -9.28
CA PHE A 378 18.37 -7.99 -9.29
C PHE A 378 17.33 -6.94 -8.89
N ILE A 379 17.63 -6.14 -7.85
CA ILE A 379 16.76 -5.04 -7.43
C ILE A 379 16.61 -4.03 -8.59
N ALA A 380 17.71 -3.51 -9.12
CA ALA A 380 17.71 -2.45 -10.12
C ALA A 380 17.27 -2.85 -11.54
N SER A 381 17.36 -4.12 -11.94
CA SER A 381 17.04 -4.57 -13.31
C SER A 381 15.94 -5.64 -13.43
N GLU A 382 15.51 -6.26 -12.34
CA GLU A 382 14.42 -7.25 -12.37
C GLU A 382 13.24 -6.87 -11.47
N LEU A 383 13.47 -6.39 -10.24
CA LEU A 383 12.39 -6.07 -9.29
C LEU A 383 11.80 -4.68 -9.55
N VAL A 384 12.63 -3.64 -9.53
CA VAL A 384 12.22 -2.26 -9.75
C VAL A 384 11.87 -2.04 -11.22
N ILE A 385 10.76 -1.35 -11.45
CA ILE A 385 10.27 -0.89 -12.75
C ILE A 385 10.68 0.58 -12.92
N ARG A 386 10.44 1.39 -11.89
CA ARG A 386 10.79 2.81 -11.83
C ARG A 386 11.06 3.22 -10.39
N ASN A 387 11.99 4.15 -10.21
CA ASN A 387 12.28 4.80 -8.93
C ASN A 387 12.47 6.30 -9.18
N ALA A 388 11.81 7.12 -8.37
CA ALA A 388 12.03 8.55 -8.27
C ALA A 388 12.49 8.85 -6.84
N ALA A 389 13.60 9.55 -6.70
CA ALA A 389 14.12 10.00 -5.42
C ALA A 389 14.74 11.38 -5.59
N LEU A 390 14.40 12.32 -4.70
CA LEU A 390 14.67 13.75 -4.82
C LEU A 390 14.98 14.37 -3.45
N GLY A 391 15.72 15.48 -3.45
CA GLY A 391 16.06 16.23 -2.24
C GLY A 391 17.07 15.53 -1.32
N LYS A 392 17.07 15.96 -0.05
CA LYS A 392 17.95 15.45 1.01
C LYS A 392 17.20 15.43 2.33
N ASP A 393 17.48 14.45 3.18
CA ASP A 393 16.98 14.51 4.55
C ASP A 393 17.71 15.56 5.40
N ARG A 394 17.15 15.83 6.58
CA ARG A 394 17.70 16.69 7.64
C ARG A 394 19.09 16.32 8.14
N THR A 395 19.60 15.12 7.84
CA THR A 395 20.99 14.71 8.13
C THR A 395 21.95 15.09 6.99
N GLY A 396 21.43 15.68 5.91
CA GLY A 396 22.15 16.04 4.70
C GLY A 396 22.35 14.88 3.72
N LYS A 397 21.77 13.70 3.98
CA LYS A 397 21.92 12.53 3.10
C LYS A 397 21.10 12.69 1.83
N ASP A 398 21.77 12.47 0.70
CA ASP A 398 21.22 12.71 -0.63
C ASP A 398 20.41 11.51 -1.14
N PHE A 399 19.14 11.76 -1.48
CA PHE A 399 18.18 10.72 -1.86
C PHE A 399 18.50 10.06 -3.22
N SER A 400 19.47 10.57 -4.00
CA SER A 400 20.02 9.81 -5.14
C SER A 400 20.62 8.46 -4.76
N SER A 401 20.93 8.24 -3.47
CA SER A 401 21.36 6.94 -2.93
C SER A 401 20.20 5.95 -2.70
N VAL A 402 18.95 6.40 -2.72
CA VAL A 402 17.74 5.59 -2.52
C VAL A 402 17.29 4.94 -3.83
N LYS A 403 16.86 3.68 -3.80
CA LYS A 403 16.75 2.77 -4.96
C LYS A 403 15.37 2.11 -5.13
N GLY A 404 14.38 2.40 -4.28
CA GLY A 404 13.00 1.94 -4.44
C GLY A 404 12.63 0.70 -3.62
N LEU A 405 13.37 0.38 -2.55
CA LEU A 405 12.94 -0.63 -1.57
C LEU A 405 13.71 -0.53 -0.24
N ALA A 406 12.96 -0.25 0.82
CA ALA A 406 13.46 -0.20 2.19
C ALA A 406 13.37 -1.57 2.88
N ILE A 407 14.07 -1.73 4.00
CA ILE A 407 14.00 -2.92 4.86
C ILE A 407 14.28 -2.52 6.31
N ASN A 408 13.91 -3.37 7.28
CA ASN A 408 14.37 -3.22 8.66
C ASN A 408 15.90 -3.45 8.75
N ILE A 409 16.65 -2.43 9.17
CA ILE A 409 18.09 -2.46 9.43
C ILE A 409 18.30 -1.86 10.82
N PRO A 410 18.71 -2.64 11.84
CA PRO A 410 18.77 -2.12 13.21
C PRO A 410 19.62 -0.84 13.37
N GLY A 411 19.08 0.11 14.13
CA GLY A 411 19.72 1.37 14.50
C GLY A 411 20.66 1.23 15.71
N LYS A 412 21.00 2.38 16.33
CA LYS A 412 21.55 2.43 17.69
C LYS A 412 20.45 2.06 18.70
N PRO A 413 20.77 1.50 19.87
CA PRO A 413 19.77 1.20 20.90
C PRO A 413 18.98 2.45 21.32
N GLY A 414 17.65 2.33 21.29
CA GLY A 414 16.71 3.40 21.62
C GLY A 414 15.29 3.04 21.16
N THR A 415 14.29 3.78 21.64
CA THR A 415 12.88 3.59 21.29
C THR A 415 12.34 4.91 20.73
N LEU A 416 12.01 4.94 19.44
CA LEU A 416 11.33 6.08 18.80
C LEU A 416 9.81 5.94 18.84
N ILE A 417 9.35 4.69 18.82
CA ILE A 417 7.95 4.30 18.87
C ILE A 417 7.88 2.95 19.57
N GLU A 418 6.93 2.77 20.50
CA GLU A 418 6.65 1.46 21.07
C GLU A 418 5.86 0.64 20.06
N TYR A 419 6.27 -0.60 19.79
CA TYR A 419 5.57 -1.50 18.85
C TYR A 419 5.56 -2.95 19.36
N TYR A 420 4.54 -3.72 19.01
CA TYR A 420 4.47 -5.13 19.38
C TYR A 420 5.52 -5.94 18.58
N PRO A 421 6.17 -6.95 19.19
CA PRO A 421 7.27 -7.70 18.55
C PRO A 421 6.76 -8.74 17.53
N THR A 422 6.11 -8.26 16.46
CA THR A 422 5.41 -9.06 15.45
C THR A 422 6.25 -9.43 14.23
N TYR A 423 7.49 -8.93 14.11
CA TYR A 423 8.33 -9.13 12.91
C TYR A 423 8.49 -10.60 12.48
N ASP A 424 8.78 -11.51 13.42
CA ASP A 424 8.95 -12.94 13.13
C ASP A 424 7.62 -13.63 12.69
N ARG A 425 6.47 -12.95 12.77
CA ARG A 425 5.18 -13.41 12.20
C ARG A 425 5.09 -13.19 10.68
N LEU A 426 5.82 -12.23 10.12
CA LEU A 426 5.76 -11.86 8.70
C LEU A 426 6.23 -13.03 7.80
N PHE A 427 5.55 -13.26 6.67
CA PHE A 427 6.00 -14.25 5.69
C PHE A 427 7.35 -13.83 5.07
N PHE A 428 7.63 -12.52 4.99
CA PHE A 428 8.95 -12.03 4.60
C PHE A 428 10.04 -12.55 5.54
N ALA A 429 9.86 -12.39 6.85
CA ALA A 429 10.82 -12.79 7.86
C ALA A 429 11.07 -14.30 7.83
N GLN A 430 10.00 -15.09 7.65
CA GLN A 430 10.04 -16.55 7.59
C GLN A 430 10.73 -17.07 6.32
N ASP A 431 10.34 -16.60 5.13
CA ASP A 431 10.90 -17.08 3.86
C ASP A 431 12.33 -16.58 3.63
N SER A 432 12.58 -15.28 3.87
CA SER A 432 13.94 -14.71 3.73
C SER A 432 14.88 -15.18 4.84
N GLY A 433 14.38 -15.38 6.06
CA GLY A 433 15.21 -15.57 7.25
C GLY A 433 15.80 -14.29 7.83
N TRP A 434 15.44 -13.09 7.34
CA TRP A 434 16.09 -11.82 7.69
C TRP A 434 16.16 -11.52 9.21
N GLY A 435 15.21 -12.02 10.01
CA GLY A 435 15.26 -11.93 11.47
C GLY A 435 16.52 -12.57 12.10
N GLU A 436 17.12 -13.57 11.46
CA GLU A 436 18.44 -14.13 11.81
C GLU A 436 19.54 -13.05 11.67
N PHE A 437 19.54 -12.33 10.55
CA PHE A 437 20.55 -11.32 10.27
C PHE A 437 20.38 -10.07 11.13
N MET A 438 19.14 -9.64 11.42
CA MET A 438 18.91 -8.52 12.33
C MET A 438 19.49 -8.81 13.72
N LYS A 439 19.21 -10.00 14.27
CA LYS A 439 19.76 -10.46 15.57
C LYS A 439 21.30 -10.52 15.58
N TYR A 440 21.92 -10.77 14.42
CA TYR A 440 23.38 -10.67 14.23
C TYR A 440 23.87 -9.21 14.08
N LEU A 441 23.12 -8.33 13.40
CA LEU A 441 23.42 -6.90 13.28
C LEU A 441 23.27 -6.17 14.61
N ASP A 442 22.36 -6.59 15.49
CA ASP A 442 22.21 -6.06 16.86
C ASP A 442 23.47 -6.31 17.72
N ALA A 443 24.12 -7.46 17.50
CA ALA A 443 25.40 -7.82 18.12
C ALA A 443 26.63 -7.10 17.48
N ILE A 444 26.40 -6.05 16.69
CA ILE A 444 27.42 -5.20 16.07
C ILE A 444 27.20 -3.75 16.51
N GLU A 445 28.16 -3.22 17.28
CA GLU A 445 28.18 -1.84 17.75
C GLU A 445 28.08 -0.84 16.59
N ASN A 446 27.02 -0.04 16.59
CA ASN A 446 26.95 1.17 15.76
C ASN A 446 27.80 2.26 16.40
N ARG A 447 29.09 2.28 16.04
CA ARG A 447 30.05 3.33 16.40
C ARG A 447 29.76 4.61 15.58
#